data_AF-A0A8H4CVA0-F1
#
_entry.id   AF-A0A8H4CVA0-F1
#
_cell.length_a   1.000
_cell.length_b   1.000
_cell.length_c   1.000
_cell.angle_alpha   90.00
_cell.angle_beta   90.00
_cell.angle_gamma   90.00
#
_symmetry.space_group_name_H-M   'P 1'
#
loop_
_entity.id
_entity.type
_entity.pdbx_description
1 polymer ?
#
loop_
_entity_poly.entity_id
_entity_poly.type
_entity_poly.pdbx_seq_one_letter_code
_entity_poly.pdbx_strand_id
1 'polypeptide(L)'
;MKTTALCLSMLSGLAIASIQPQTYVIPTGQFNGTTAADSIIGLSAFDGPHIAVNNGSAYQWWYFDAVSHNADALLVAQFYPGWFPESNAVLLQILWPNGTLFPFTPIPVGDLQLSTVGDGSQGVVDDGAMTWFGSSDLGVYHLTLDLPQVGISGKITMRSRAPAHVACGLNTPGGSFNFAPYLSWANTIPDSHATVNLTINGTDVSFSGSGYHDQIFL
;
A
#
# COMPACT_ATOMS: atom_id res chain seq x y z
N MET A 1 9.97 68.18 6.53
CA MET A 1 9.13 67.15 5.88
C MET A 1 9.89 65.84 5.89
N LYS A 2 9.43 64.85 6.67
CA LYS A 2 10.00 63.49 6.72
C LYS A 2 9.09 62.59 5.90
N THR A 3 9.58 62.06 4.79
CA THR A 3 8.88 61.05 3.98
C THR A 3 9.38 59.68 4.41
N THR A 4 8.59 58.99 5.24
CA THR A 4 8.82 57.59 5.61
C THR A 4 8.24 56.71 4.51
N ALA A 5 9.10 56.01 3.77
CA ALA A 5 8.68 55.02 2.78
C ALA A 5 8.28 53.72 3.51
N LEU A 6 7.00 53.36 3.42
CA LEU A 6 6.49 52.09 3.92
C LEU A 6 6.76 51.02 2.86
N CYS A 7 7.76 50.17 3.08
CA CYS A 7 8.05 49.04 2.20
C CYS A 7 7.07 47.91 2.54
N LEU A 8 6.08 47.69 1.68
CA LEU A 8 5.09 46.61 1.82
C LEU A 8 5.74 45.31 1.32
N SER A 9 6.22 44.47 2.23
CA SER A 9 6.70 43.13 1.89
C SER A 9 5.50 42.24 1.54
N MET A 10 5.29 41.96 0.26
CA MET A 10 4.36 40.92 -0.18
C MET A 10 4.95 39.55 0.22
N LEU A 11 4.39 38.90 1.24
CA LEU A 11 4.57 37.46 1.41
C LEU A 11 3.74 36.77 0.32
N SER A 12 4.39 36.37 -0.78
CA SER A 12 3.83 35.38 -1.69
C SER A 12 3.87 34.02 -0.98
N GLY A 13 2.77 33.66 -0.32
CA GLY A 13 2.57 32.30 0.16
C GLY A 13 2.56 31.35 -1.03
N LEU A 14 3.58 30.51 -1.14
CA LEU A 14 3.54 29.33 -2.00
C LEU A 14 2.46 28.42 -1.41
N ALA A 15 1.27 28.42 -2.01
CA ALA A 15 0.28 27.39 -1.74
C ALA A 15 0.88 26.06 -2.22
N ILE A 16 1.33 25.23 -1.28
CA ILE A 16 1.66 23.85 -1.57
C ILE A 16 0.34 23.19 -1.99
N ALA A 17 0.20 22.84 -3.26
CA ALA A 17 -0.95 22.08 -3.73
C ALA A 17 -0.95 20.73 -2.99
N SER A 18 -1.86 20.57 -2.03
CA SER A 18 -2.05 19.31 -1.32
C SER A 18 -2.96 18.40 -2.13
N ILE A 19 -2.56 17.13 -2.29
CA ILE A 19 -3.42 16.08 -2.85
C ILE A 19 -4.72 16.05 -2.04
N GLN A 20 -5.86 16.21 -2.71
CA GLN A 20 -7.15 16.23 -2.06
C GLN A 20 -7.51 14.81 -1.61
N PRO A 21 -8.01 14.60 -0.39
CA PRO A 21 -8.52 13.30 0.03
C PRO A 21 -9.57 12.76 -0.95
N GLN A 22 -9.44 11.49 -1.33
CA GLN A 22 -10.37 10.79 -2.21
C GLN A 22 -10.82 9.48 -1.58
N THR A 23 -12.02 9.04 -1.93
CA THR A 23 -12.56 7.72 -1.57
C THR A 23 -12.86 6.93 -2.82
N TYR A 24 -12.57 5.64 -2.78
CA TYR A 24 -12.68 4.70 -3.88
C TYR A 24 -13.40 3.45 -3.41
N VAL A 25 -14.12 2.83 -4.34
CA VAL A 25 -14.61 1.46 -4.20
C VAL A 25 -14.05 0.68 -5.38
N ILE A 26 -13.24 -0.34 -5.10
CA ILE A 26 -12.79 -1.29 -6.10
C ILE A 26 -13.66 -2.54 -5.97
N PRO A 27 -14.62 -2.74 -6.89
CA PRO A 27 -15.57 -3.83 -6.80
C PRO A 27 -14.88 -5.19 -7.00
N THR A 28 -15.52 -6.24 -6.52
CA THR A 28 -15.01 -7.61 -6.55
C THR A 28 -14.96 -8.18 -7.96
N GLY A 29 -13.83 -8.80 -8.30
CA GLY A 29 -13.63 -9.47 -9.59
C GLY A 29 -13.22 -8.56 -10.73
N GLN A 30 -13.43 -9.02 -11.95
CA GLN A 30 -13.00 -8.37 -13.19
C GLN A 30 -14.19 -7.76 -13.94
N PHE A 31 -13.97 -6.58 -14.53
CA PHE A 31 -15.01 -5.82 -15.22
C PHE A 31 -14.55 -5.36 -16.60
N ASN A 32 -15.46 -5.43 -17.56
CA ASN A 32 -15.21 -4.87 -18.88
C ASN A 32 -15.08 -3.35 -18.79
N GLY A 33 -13.94 -2.83 -19.25
CA GLY A 33 -13.67 -1.41 -19.30
C GLY A 33 -12.25 -1.13 -19.75
N THR A 34 -12.03 0.06 -20.26
CA THR A 34 -10.68 0.57 -20.52
C THR A 34 -10.15 1.22 -19.26
N THR A 35 -8.91 0.92 -18.90
CA THR A 35 -8.17 1.61 -17.84
C THR A 35 -6.80 1.99 -18.36
N ALA A 36 -6.15 2.93 -17.67
CA ALA A 36 -4.74 3.24 -17.85
C ALA A 36 -4.10 3.35 -16.47
N ALA A 37 -2.86 2.89 -16.38
CA ALA A 37 -2.01 3.12 -15.23
C ALA A 37 -1.58 4.59 -15.15
N ASP A 38 -1.54 5.14 -13.94
CA ASP A 38 -0.83 6.40 -13.70
C ASP A 38 0.65 6.27 -14.13
N SER A 39 1.25 7.37 -14.55
CA SER A 39 2.65 7.39 -15.00
C SER A 39 3.50 8.48 -14.33
N ILE A 40 2.85 9.41 -13.62
CA ILE A 40 3.46 10.60 -13.05
C ILE A 40 2.99 10.77 -11.60
N ILE A 41 3.95 11.06 -10.71
CA ILE A 41 3.73 11.30 -9.28
C ILE A 41 3.04 12.65 -9.06
N GLY A 42 2.15 12.71 -8.05
CA GLY A 42 1.55 13.94 -7.54
C GLY A 42 0.20 14.32 -8.17
N LEU A 43 -0.35 13.46 -9.03
CA LEU A 43 -1.72 13.60 -9.55
C LEU A 43 -2.77 12.92 -8.65
N SER A 44 -2.34 11.88 -7.95
CA SER A 44 -3.09 11.05 -7.00
C SER A 44 -2.16 10.76 -5.81
N ALA A 45 -2.73 10.27 -4.70
CA ALA A 45 -1.95 9.83 -3.55
C ALA A 45 -0.98 8.72 -3.95
N PHE A 46 0.27 8.76 -3.46
CA PHE A 46 1.31 7.81 -3.85
C PHE A 46 0.98 6.33 -3.56
N ASP A 47 0.20 6.05 -2.51
CA ASP A 47 -0.29 4.71 -2.16
C ASP A 47 -1.78 4.50 -2.53
N GLY A 48 -2.31 5.37 -3.38
CA GLY A 48 -3.68 5.31 -3.89
C GLY A 48 -3.86 4.24 -4.98
N PRO A 49 -5.09 4.06 -5.49
CA PRO A 49 -5.31 3.23 -6.67
C PRO A 49 -4.78 3.96 -7.91
N HIS A 50 -4.01 3.24 -8.73
CA HIS A 50 -3.38 3.77 -9.95
C HIS A 50 -3.99 3.19 -11.24
N ILE A 51 -4.91 2.24 -11.12
CA ILE A 51 -5.84 1.85 -12.19
C ILE A 51 -7.27 1.90 -11.66
N ALA A 52 -8.22 2.26 -12.53
CA ALA A 52 -9.61 2.42 -12.16
C ALA A 52 -10.46 1.15 -12.39
N VAL A 53 -10.02 0.24 -13.26
CA VAL A 53 -10.77 -0.96 -13.64
C VAL A 53 -9.83 -2.17 -13.73
N ASN A 54 -10.15 -3.23 -13.01
CA ASN A 54 -9.48 -4.52 -13.18
C ASN A 54 -10.22 -5.29 -14.27
N ASN A 55 -9.70 -5.27 -15.50
CA ASN A 55 -10.39 -5.85 -16.65
C ASN A 55 -9.82 -7.21 -17.09
N GLY A 56 -8.98 -7.82 -16.26
CA GLY A 56 -8.27 -9.08 -16.56
C GLY A 56 -7.06 -8.91 -17.48
N SER A 57 -6.69 -7.67 -17.83
CA SER A 57 -5.47 -7.34 -18.59
C SER A 57 -4.66 -6.18 -18.00
N ALA A 58 -5.25 -5.42 -17.09
CA ALA A 58 -4.59 -4.43 -16.25
C ALA A 58 -4.65 -4.89 -14.79
N TYR A 59 -3.58 -4.64 -14.05
CA TYR A 59 -3.39 -5.17 -12.71
C TYR A 59 -2.79 -4.11 -11.79
N GLN A 60 -3.19 -4.15 -10.53
CA GLN A 60 -2.52 -3.44 -9.44
C GLN A 60 -2.57 -4.30 -8.18
N TRP A 61 -1.70 -4.06 -7.22
CA TRP A 61 -1.79 -4.67 -5.90
C TRP A 61 -1.11 -3.82 -4.85
N TRP A 62 -1.54 -4.01 -3.60
CA TRP A 62 -0.84 -3.52 -2.41
C TRP A 62 -0.10 -4.70 -1.81
N TYR A 63 1.22 -4.62 -1.76
CA TYR A 63 2.08 -5.68 -1.23
C TYR A 63 2.72 -5.23 0.07
N PHE A 64 2.75 -6.11 1.06
CA PHE A 64 3.39 -5.89 2.36
C PHE A 64 4.19 -7.13 2.73
N ASP A 65 5.41 -6.94 3.21
CA ASP A 65 6.19 -8.03 3.80
C ASP A 65 6.83 -7.66 5.12
N ALA A 66 7.25 -8.68 5.85
CA ALA A 66 8.16 -8.54 6.97
C ALA A 66 9.04 -9.76 7.08
N VAL A 67 10.32 -9.55 7.38
CA VAL A 67 11.30 -10.60 7.65
C VAL A 67 11.87 -10.36 9.03
N SER A 68 11.89 -11.41 9.86
CA SER A 68 12.50 -11.39 11.19
C SER A 68 13.97 -11.00 11.17
N HIS A 69 14.49 -10.44 12.27
CA HIS A 69 15.92 -10.08 12.39
C HIS A 69 16.89 -11.24 12.10
N ASN A 70 16.48 -12.48 12.40
CA ASN A 70 17.31 -13.68 12.18
C ASN A 70 17.08 -14.31 10.79
N ALA A 71 16.19 -13.73 9.97
CA ALA A 71 15.77 -14.26 8.68
C ALA A 71 15.23 -15.70 8.72
N ASP A 72 14.65 -16.12 9.84
CA ASP A 72 14.08 -17.45 10.06
C ASP A 72 12.53 -17.45 10.03
N ALA A 73 11.90 -16.29 10.18
CA ALA A 73 10.47 -16.08 9.94
C ALA A 73 10.21 -14.96 8.91
N LEU A 74 9.15 -15.11 8.13
CA LEU A 74 8.67 -14.10 7.19
C LEU A 74 7.14 -14.08 7.09
N LEU A 75 6.60 -12.94 6.66
CA LEU A 75 5.24 -12.74 6.23
C LEU A 75 5.26 -12.00 4.90
N VAL A 76 4.43 -12.44 3.95
CA VAL A 76 4.00 -11.65 2.80
C VAL A 76 2.47 -11.58 2.85
N ALA A 77 1.90 -10.39 2.71
CA ALA A 77 0.48 -10.16 2.58
C ALA A 77 0.22 -9.20 1.43
N GLN A 78 -0.62 -9.61 0.47
CA GLN A 78 -0.97 -8.79 -0.68
C GLN A 78 -2.47 -8.70 -0.82
N PHE A 79 -2.97 -7.51 -1.17
CA PHE A 79 -4.31 -7.37 -1.70
C PHE A 79 -4.26 -7.20 -3.22
N TYR A 80 -4.96 -8.08 -3.94
CA TYR A 80 -4.95 -8.14 -5.39
C TYR A 80 -6.38 -8.05 -5.95
N PRO A 81 -6.80 -6.88 -6.41
CA PRO A 81 -8.05 -6.71 -7.12
C PRO A 81 -8.15 -7.56 -8.40
N GLY A 82 -9.30 -8.21 -8.61
CA GLY A 82 -9.59 -8.98 -9.82
C GLY A 82 -8.63 -10.15 -10.06
N TRP A 83 -8.03 -10.71 -9.00
CA TRP A 83 -7.19 -11.92 -9.10
C TRP A 83 -7.96 -13.09 -9.74
N PHE A 84 -9.23 -13.24 -9.36
CA PHE A 84 -10.18 -14.14 -10.00
C PHE A 84 -11.18 -13.34 -10.84
N PRO A 85 -11.80 -13.93 -11.88
CA PRO A 85 -12.85 -13.25 -12.65
C PRO A 85 -14.00 -12.74 -11.78
N GLU A 86 -14.38 -13.50 -10.75
CA GLU A 86 -15.50 -13.22 -9.86
C GLU A 86 -15.10 -12.66 -8.48
N SER A 87 -13.80 -12.58 -8.16
CA SER A 87 -13.37 -12.08 -6.85
C SER A 87 -11.99 -11.42 -6.81
N ASN A 88 -11.80 -10.58 -5.81
CA ASN A 88 -10.47 -10.12 -5.40
C ASN A 88 -9.79 -11.22 -4.57
N ALA A 89 -8.49 -11.05 -4.29
CA ALA A 89 -7.79 -11.99 -3.41
C ALA A 89 -6.89 -11.29 -2.39
N VAL A 90 -6.81 -11.89 -1.20
CA VAL A 90 -5.67 -11.69 -0.29
C VAL A 90 -4.70 -12.84 -0.51
N LEU A 91 -3.44 -12.54 -0.82
CA LEU A 91 -2.41 -13.55 -1.03
C LEU A 91 -1.46 -13.51 0.17
N LEU A 92 -1.35 -14.65 0.86
CA LEU A 92 -0.53 -14.78 2.06
C LEU A 92 0.57 -15.82 1.88
N GLN A 93 1.76 -15.53 2.40
CA GLN A 93 2.82 -16.50 2.62
C GLN A 93 3.44 -16.27 3.99
N ILE A 94 3.64 -17.34 4.76
CA ILE A 94 4.15 -17.25 6.12
C ILE A 94 5.20 -18.35 6.34
N LEU A 95 6.40 -17.98 6.76
CA LEU A 95 7.46 -18.90 7.17
C LEU A 95 7.64 -18.81 8.68
N TRP A 96 7.66 -19.96 9.35
CA TRP A 96 7.97 -20.07 10.76
C TRP A 96 9.46 -20.38 10.97
N PRO A 97 10.04 -20.05 12.14
CA PRO A 97 11.44 -20.39 12.47
C PRO A 97 11.77 -21.89 12.41
N ASN A 98 10.77 -22.76 12.58
CA ASN A 98 10.95 -24.21 12.46
C ASN A 98 10.94 -24.72 11.00
N GLY A 99 10.83 -23.82 10.02
CA GLY A 99 10.79 -24.14 8.58
C GLY A 99 9.41 -24.49 8.04
N THR A 100 8.36 -24.52 8.87
CA THR A 100 6.98 -24.68 8.39
C THR A 100 6.60 -23.51 7.50
N LEU A 101 5.87 -23.78 6.41
CA LEU A 101 5.44 -22.81 5.43
C LEU A 101 3.93 -22.86 5.24
N PHE A 102 3.27 -21.70 5.35
CA PHE A 102 1.96 -21.45 4.75
C PHE A 102 2.26 -20.95 3.34
N PRO A 103 1.99 -21.75 2.30
CA PRO A 103 2.39 -21.43 0.95
C PRO A 103 1.65 -20.19 0.46
N PHE A 104 2.20 -19.55 -0.57
CA PHE A 104 1.59 -18.41 -1.23
C PHE A 104 0.20 -18.78 -1.76
N THR A 105 -0.84 -18.45 -0.99
CA THR A 105 -2.21 -18.94 -1.21
C THR A 105 -3.14 -17.76 -1.50
N PRO A 106 -3.79 -17.72 -2.67
CA PRO A 106 -4.83 -16.74 -2.96
C PRO A 106 -6.13 -17.10 -2.26
N ILE A 107 -6.61 -16.20 -1.41
CA ILE A 107 -7.84 -16.35 -0.64
C ILE A 107 -8.88 -15.39 -1.23
N PRO A 108 -9.98 -15.90 -1.81
CA PRO A 108 -11.05 -15.05 -2.34
C PRO A 108 -11.63 -14.12 -1.29
N VAL A 109 -11.81 -12.85 -1.64
CA VAL A 109 -12.38 -11.79 -0.80
C VAL A 109 -13.25 -10.83 -1.63
N GLY A 110 -14.06 -10.03 -0.96
CA GLY A 110 -14.95 -9.03 -1.57
C GLY A 110 -14.28 -7.72 -2.02
N ASP A 111 -15.09 -6.67 -2.06
CA ASP A 111 -14.73 -5.33 -2.51
C ASP A 111 -13.65 -4.68 -1.64
N LEU A 112 -12.88 -3.74 -2.20
CA LEU A 112 -12.06 -2.81 -1.40
C LEU A 112 -12.77 -1.47 -1.28
N GLN A 113 -12.97 -1.03 -0.04
CA GLN A 113 -13.25 0.35 0.30
C GLN A 113 -11.93 1.04 0.66
N LEU A 114 -11.53 2.04 -0.11
CA LEU A 114 -10.26 2.73 0.09
C LEU A 114 -10.46 4.24 0.22
N SER A 115 -9.74 4.87 1.14
CA SER A 115 -9.64 6.33 1.21
C SER A 115 -8.18 6.77 1.25
N THR A 116 -7.92 8.01 0.84
CA THR A 116 -6.58 8.59 0.77
C THR A 116 -6.54 9.90 1.54
N VAL A 117 -5.42 10.18 2.21
CA VAL A 117 -5.15 11.45 2.88
C VAL A 117 -3.66 11.75 2.70
N GLY A 118 -3.31 12.86 2.04
CA GLY A 118 -1.92 13.07 1.61
C GLY A 118 -1.52 11.98 0.62
N ASP A 119 -0.37 11.33 0.85
CA ASP A 119 0.11 10.23 0.01
C ASP A 119 -0.32 8.85 0.51
N GLY A 120 -0.77 8.74 1.76
CA GLY A 120 -1.16 7.47 2.38
C GLY A 120 -2.58 7.03 2.00
N SER A 121 -2.81 5.72 2.12
CA SER A 121 -4.12 5.10 1.90
C SER A 121 -4.63 4.34 3.13
N GLN A 122 -5.95 4.19 3.21
CA GLN A 122 -6.63 3.38 4.22
C GLN A 122 -7.59 2.45 3.50
N GLY A 123 -7.31 1.14 3.55
CA GLY A 123 -8.09 0.12 2.87
C GLY A 123 -8.84 -0.76 3.85
N VAL A 124 -10.08 -1.09 3.49
CA VAL A 124 -10.89 -2.13 4.13
C VAL A 124 -11.35 -3.07 3.03
N VAL A 125 -10.72 -4.24 2.97
CA VAL A 125 -11.04 -5.31 2.03
C VAL A 125 -12.10 -6.19 2.66
N ASP A 126 -13.18 -6.40 1.92
CA ASP A 126 -14.36 -7.10 2.41
C ASP A 126 -14.87 -6.45 3.71
N ASP A 127 -15.63 -7.18 4.52
CA ASP A 127 -16.02 -6.78 5.87
C ASP A 127 -14.85 -6.84 6.89
N GLY A 128 -13.60 -6.60 6.46
CA GLY A 128 -12.41 -6.52 7.32
C GLY A 128 -11.42 -7.68 7.18
N ALA A 129 -11.52 -8.49 6.12
CA ALA A 129 -10.64 -9.61 5.84
C ALA A 129 -9.15 -9.20 5.82
N MET A 130 -8.89 -8.03 5.22
CA MET A 130 -7.63 -7.32 5.32
C MET A 130 -7.93 -5.84 5.46
N THR A 131 -7.30 -5.18 6.44
CA THR A 131 -7.36 -3.72 6.55
C THR A 131 -5.97 -3.16 6.63
N TRP A 132 -5.79 -1.95 6.12
CA TRP A 132 -4.59 -1.17 6.37
C TRP A 132 -4.91 0.29 6.62
N PHE A 133 -4.06 0.91 7.42
CA PHE A 133 -3.96 2.34 7.58
C PHE A 133 -2.54 2.75 7.25
N GLY A 134 -2.36 3.66 6.28
CA GLY A 134 -1.13 4.37 5.99
C GLY A 134 -1.24 5.83 6.40
N SER A 135 -0.25 6.34 7.13
CA SER A 135 -0.22 7.77 7.49
C SER A 135 -0.01 8.65 6.26
N SER A 136 -0.46 9.91 6.34
CA SER A 136 -0.46 10.83 5.19
C SER A 136 0.91 11.15 4.61
N ASP A 137 1.95 10.89 5.38
CA ASP A 137 3.37 11.09 5.06
C ASP A 137 4.11 9.76 4.77
N LEU A 138 3.38 8.64 4.66
CA LEU A 138 3.90 7.29 4.44
C LEU A 138 4.83 6.77 5.57
N GLY A 139 4.84 7.44 6.73
CA GLY A 139 5.74 7.12 7.84
C GLY A 139 5.34 5.88 8.66
N VAL A 140 4.05 5.56 8.73
CA VAL A 140 3.53 4.48 9.57
C VAL A 140 2.42 3.73 8.85
N TYR A 141 2.50 2.40 8.87
CA TYR A 141 1.44 1.52 8.41
C TYR A 141 1.00 0.55 9.52
N HIS A 142 -0.31 0.34 9.60
CA HIS A 142 -0.93 -0.66 10.47
C HIS A 142 -1.82 -1.54 9.62
N LEU A 143 -1.55 -2.84 9.60
CA LEU A 143 -2.38 -3.83 8.92
C LEU A 143 -3.07 -4.71 9.94
N THR A 144 -4.28 -5.14 9.61
CA THR A 144 -4.98 -6.22 10.30
C THR A 144 -5.40 -7.27 9.29
N LEU A 145 -5.21 -8.53 9.65
CA LEU A 145 -5.74 -9.68 8.93
C LEU A 145 -6.83 -10.31 9.81
N ASP A 146 -7.97 -10.65 9.22
CA ASP A 146 -9.04 -11.42 9.87
C ASP A 146 -9.67 -12.37 8.85
N LEU A 147 -9.02 -13.52 8.68
CA LEU A 147 -9.34 -14.53 7.66
C LEU A 147 -9.68 -15.86 8.35
N PRO A 148 -10.85 -15.96 9.02
CA PRO A 148 -11.26 -17.15 9.75
C PRO A 148 -11.38 -18.40 8.86
N GLN A 149 -11.67 -18.23 7.57
CA GLN A 149 -11.75 -19.31 6.58
C GLN A 149 -10.43 -20.08 6.39
N VAL A 150 -9.30 -19.45 6.72
CA VAL A 150 -7.97 -20.10 6.75
C VAL A 150 -7.33 -20.05 8.14
N GLY A 151 -8.11 -19.69 9.17
CA GLY A 151 -7.68 -19.64 10.56
C GLY A 151 -6.59 -18.60 10.86
N ILE A 152 -6.51 -17.50 10.11
CA ILE A 152 -5.47 -16.47 10.29
C ILE A 152 -6.12 -15.20 10.84
N SER A 153 -5.56 -14.63 11.91
CA SER A 153 -5.90 -13.29 12.36
C SER A 153 -4.71 -12.59 12.99
N GLY A 154 -4.72 -11.26 13.05
CA GLY A 154 -3.72 -10.50 13.81
C GLY A 154 -3.31 -9.20 13.13
N LYS A 155 -2.17 -8.66 13.55
CA LYS A 155 -1.74 -7.29 13.21
C LYS A 155 -0.30 -7.23 12.78
N ILE A 156 -0.05 -6.33 11.84
CA ILE A 156 1.28 -5.93 11.40
C ILE A 156 1.42 -4.43 11.60
N THR A 157 2.58 -3.98 12.04
CA THR A 157 2.90 -2.56 12.13
C THR A 157 4.25 -2.31 11.49
N MET A 158 4.32 -1.32 10.63
CA MET A 158 5.53 -0.86 9.96
C MET A 158 5.78 0.60 10.32
N ARG A 159 7.02 0.91 10.70
CA ARG A 159 7.48 2.30 10.88
C ARG A 159 8.60 2.55 9.91
N SER A 160 8.34 3.40 8.91
CA SER A 160 9.29 3.66 7.83
C SER A 160 10.61 4.20 8.37
N ARG A 161 11.71 3.77 7.77
CA ARG A 161 13.08 4.25 8.04
C ARG A 161 13.79 4.73 6.77
N ALA A 162 13.12 4.66 5.62
CA ALA A 162 13.61 5.11 4.33
C ALA A 162 12.51 5.91 3.60
N PRO A 163 12.87 6.98 2.87
CA PRO A 163 11.87 7.78 2.15
C PRO A 163 11.27 7.00 0.98
N ALA A 164 9.96 7.16 0.77
CA ALA A 164 9.25 6.61 -0.38
C ALA A 164 9.89 7.07 -1.70
N HIS A 165 9.93 6.17 -2.68
CA HIS A 165 10.62 6.44 -3.94
C HIS A 165 10.06 5.64 -5.11
N VAL A 166 10.51 6.01 -6.30
CA VAL A 166 10.35 5.27 -7.54
C VAL A 166 11.74 4.85 -8.04
N ALA A 167 11.78 4.08 -9.13
CA ALA A 167 13.01 3.50 -9.68
C ALA A 167 14.20 4.50 -9.78
N CYS A 168 13.89 5.74 -10.17
CA CYS A 168 14.90 6.75 -10.52
C CYS A 168 14.84 8.02 -9.64
N GLY A 169 14.23 7.98 -8.45
CA GLY A 169 14.17 9.16 -7.58
C GLY A 169 13.16 9.05 -6.44
N LEU A 170 13.14 10.06 -5.56
CA LEU A 170 12.19 10.13 -4.44
C LEU A 170 10.75 10.35 -4.92
N ASN A 171 9.78 10.09 -4.03
CA ASN A 171 8.39 10.53 -4.20
C ASN A 171 8.38 12.08 -4.29
N THR A 172 8.33 12.60 -5.50
CA THR A 172 8.31 14.05 -5.78
C THR A 172 7.39 14.30 -6.98
N PRO A 173 6.47 15.28 -6.90
CA PRO A 173 5.57 15.60 -8.01
C PRO A 173 6.30 15.79 -9.33
N GLY A 174 5.80 15.16 -10.39
CA GLY A 174 6.43 15.14 -11.71
C GLY A 174 7.47 14.03 -11.93
N GLY A 175 7.85 13.28 -10.87
CA GLY A 175 8.60 12.03 -11.02
C GLY A 175 7.78 10.96 -11.75
N SER A 176 8.45 9.91 -12.23
CA SER A 176 7.81 8.86 -13.02
C SER A 176 7.66 7.56 -12.23
N PHE A 177 6.47 6.97 -12.28
CA PHE A 177 6.23 5.63 -11.75
C PHE A 177 6.81 4.52 -12.65
N ASN A 178 7.20 4.84 -13.88
CA ASN A 178 7.69 3.84 -14.83
C ASN A 178 8.94 3.14 -14.30
N PHE A 179 8.84 1.83 -14.10
CA PHE A 179 9.96 0.96 -13.71
C PHE A 179 10.51 0.22 -14.93
N ALA A 180 9.63 -0.31 -15.77
CA ALA A 180 9.95 -0.96 -17.04
C ALA A 180 8.84 -0.70 -18.07
N PRO A 181 9.01 -1.06 -19.36
CA PRO A 181 7.93 -0.95 -20.34
C PRO A 181 6.66 -1.65 -19.83
N TYR A 182 5.55 -0.89 -19.76
CA TYR A 182 4.25 -1.34 -19.25
C TYR A 182 4.23 -1.78 -17.79
N LEU A 183 5.21 -1.37 -16.98
CA LEU A 183 5.27 -1.71 -15.56
C LEU A 183 5.62 -0.48 -14.74
N SER A 184 4.68 -0.06 -13.91
CA SER A 184 4.85 1.03 -12.97
C SER A 184 5.01 0.49 -11.55
N TRP A 185 5.75 1.24 -10.71
CA TRP A 185 6.09 0.85 -9.35
C TRP A 185 6.13 2.07 -8.42
N ALA A 186 5.50 1.95 -7.27
CA ALA A 186 5.52 2.91 -6.18
C ALA A 186 6.07 2.23 -4.93
N ASN A 187 7.28 2.59 -4.52
CA ASN A 187 7.91 2.04 -3.31
C ASN A 187 7.54 2.87 -2.08
N THR A 188 6.37 2.58 -1.53
CA THR A 188 5.73 3.37 -0.46
C THR A 188 6.52 3.31 0.85
N ILE A 189 6.94 2.11 1.27
CA ILE A 189 7.83 1.88 2.40
C ILE A 189 8.98 0.97 1.94
N PRO A 190 10.13 1.56 1.58
CA PRO A 190 11.28 0.78 1.12
C PRO A 190 11.99 -0.01 2.22
N ASP A 191 11.93 0.48 3.45
CA ASP A 191 12.44 -0.19 4.64
C ASP A 191 11.72 0.34 5.87
N SER A 192 11.49 -0.55 6.84
CA SER A 192 10.78 -0.22 8.07
C SER A 192 11.25 -1.06 9.25
N HIS A 193 10.88 -0.61 10.45
CA HIS A 193 10.78 -1.51 11.59
C HIS A 193 9.39 -2.15 11.55
N ALA A 194 9.36 -3.43 11.20
CA ALA A 194 8.14 -4.23 11.18
C ALA A 194 7.98 -5.04 12.46
N THR A 195 6.76 -5.10 12.97
CA THR A 195 6.35 -6.03 14.03
C THR A 195 5.14 -6.80 13.53
N VAL A 196 5.22 -8.12 13.57
CA VAL A 196 4.15 -9.05 13.18
C VAL A 196 3.66 -9.76 14.43
N ASN A 197 2.34 -9.79 14.63
CA ASN A 197 1.68 -10.58 15.67
C ASN A 197 0.42 -11.21 15.07
N LEU A 198 0.52 -12.48 14.69
CA LEU A 198 -0.57 -13.25 14.10
C LEU A 198 -0.89 -14.46 14.96
N THR A 199 -2.12 -14.95 14.84
CA THR A 199 -2.56 -16.26 15.30
C THR A 199 -3.00 -17.04 14.07
N ILE A 200 -2.45 -18.25 13.90
CA ILE A 200 -2.67 -19.10 12.73
C ILE A 200 -3.07 -20.49 13.23
N ASN A 201 -4.32 -20.88 12.98
CA ASN A 201 -4.93 -22.11 13.49
C ASN A 201 -4.71 -22.29 15.00
N GLY A 202 -4.80 -21.19 15.75
CA GLY A 202 -4.58 -21.15 17.20
C GLY A 202 -3.11 -21.15 17.65
N THR A 203 -2.15 -21.11 16.73
CA THR A 203 -0.72 -20.97 17.03
C THR A 203 -0.25 -19.55 16.80
N ASP A 204 0.38 -18.94 17.80
CA ASP A 204 0.88 -17.57 17.68
C ASP A 204 2.19 -17.51 16.88
N VAL A 205 2.27 -16.52 16.00
CA VAL A 205 3.45 -16.12 15.24
C VAL A 205 3.73 -14.66 15.53
N SER A 206 4.80 -14.42 16.29
CA SER A 206 5.23 -13.08 16.65
C SER A 206 6.71 -12.89 16.37
N PHE A 207 7.03 -11.84 15.62
CA PHE A 207 8.42 -11.45 15.37
C PHE A 207 8.52 -9.95 15.05
N SER A 208 9.76 -9.45 15.06
CA SER A 208 10.09 -8.12 14.56
C SER A 208 11.31 -8.18 13.64
N GLY A 209 11.43 -7.21 12.74
CA GLY A 209 12.53 -7.12 11.80
C GLY A 209 12.35 -6.03 10.75
N SER A 210 12.86 -6.28 9.56
CA SER A 210 12.67 -5.39 8.41
C SER A 210 11.34 -5.68 7.75
N GLY A 211 10.73 -4.66 7.16
CA GLY A 211 9.54 -4.86 6.34
C GLY A 211 9.45 -3.82 5.25
N TYR A 212 8.69 -4.17 4.22
CA TYR A 212 8.59 -3.45 2.98
C TYR A 212 7.14 -3.37 2.52
N HIS A 213 6.77 -2.26 1.87
CA HIS A 213 5.47 -2.10 1.24
C HIS A 213 5.58 -1.30 -0.06
N ASP A 214 5.00 -1.84 -1.12
CA ASP A 214 4.92 -1.21 -2.41
C ASP A 214 3.59 -1.47 -3.10
N GLN A 215 3.46 -0.80 -4.24
CA GLN A 215 2.48 -1.13 -5.25
C GLN A 215 3.15 -1.30 -6.60
N ILE A 216 2.65 -2.24 -7.37
CA ILE A 216 2.95 -2.41 -8.78
C ILE A 216 1.64 -2.28 -9.55
N PHE A 217 1.69 -1.65 -10.72
CA PHE A 217 0.52 -1.45 -11.56
C PHE A 217 0.88 -1.41 -13.05
N LEU A 218 0.01 -1.96 -13.89
CA LEU A 218 0.20 -2.14 -15.33
C LEU A 218 -1.13 -2.20 -16.09
#